data_AF-A7A8D2-F1
#
_entry.id   AF-A7A8D2-F1
#
_cell.length_a   1.000
_cell.length_b   1.000
_cell.length_c   1.000
_cell.angle_alpha   90.00
_cell.angle_beta   90.00
_cell.angle_gamma   90.00
#
_symmetry.space_group_name_H-M   'P 1'
#
loop_
_entity.id
_entity.type
_entity.pdbx_description
1 polymer ?
#
loop_
_entity_poly.entity_id
_entity_poly.type
_entity_poly.pdbx_seq_one_letter_code
_entity_poly.pdbx_strand_id
1 'polypeptide(L)'
;MKTTVTKLLATVAATSTIFGMSTLPAFAAEGKSASNGNSVNISDVNATAETRALFDKLKNSGKGDLRFGQQHTTDENISSSASQGDVYEMTGKYPAVFGWDAGLALRGAEKPGSGADKNANAKALAQNITDADSKGAIVTLSAHWYTQAPARISTTPLPLLPNCFPAANTPTPSTRSSTPSPPPRSRPNAATAH
;
A
#
# COMPACT_ATOMS: atom_id res chain seq x y z
N MET A 1 -33.69 45.83 0.14
CA MET A 1 -34.83 45.10 -0.44
C MET A 1 -34.47 44.59 -1.83
N LYS A 2 -34.40 43.26 -1.98
CA LYS A 2 -34.67 42.44 -3.17
C LYS A 2 -34.19 41.03 -2.81
N THR A 3 -35.05 40.32 -2.11
CA THR A 3 -34.96 38.88 -1.83
C THR A 3 -35.58 38.14 -3.02
N THR A 4 -34.92 37.09 -3.50
CA THR A 4 -35.57 36.12 -4.39
C THR A 4 -35.27 34.74 -3.85
N VAL A 5 -36.29 34.19 -3.18
CA VAL A 5 -36.32 32.84 -2.61
C VAL A 5 -36.91 31.94 -3.68
N THR A 6 -36.11 31.09 -4.29
CA THR A 6 -36.59 30.05 -5.22
C THR A 6 -37.01 28.83 -4.41
N LYS A 7 -38.32 28.67 -4.21
CA LYS A 7 -38.92 27.44 -3.67
C LYS A 7 -38.92 26.37 -4.77
N LEU A 8 -38.32 25.20 -4.50
CA LEU A 8 -38.54 24.00 -5.31
C LEU A 8 -39.62 23.16 -4.61
N LEU A 9 -40.82 23.12 -5.18
CA LEU A 9 -41.84 22.12 -4.87
C LEU A 9 -41.51 20.85 -5.67
N ALA A 10 -41.28 19.72 -4.99
CA ALA A 10 -41.28 18.41 -5.62
C ALA A 10 -42.55 17.66 -5.22
N THR A 11 -43.47 17.56 -6.17
CA THR A 11 -44.73 16.84 -6.10
C THR A 11 -44.48 15.33 -6.10
N VAL A 12 -45.04 14.61 -5.11
CA VAL A 12 -45.07 13.15 -5.09
C VAL A 12 -46.17 12.68 -6.05
N ALA A 13 -45.79 11.90 -7.07
CA ALA A 13 -46.72 11.15 -7.89
C ALA A 13 -46.46 9.65 -7.66
N ALA A 14 -47.43 8.98 -7.05
CA ALA A 14 -47.50 7.53 -6.96
C ALA A 14 -48.34 7.00 -8.12
N THR A 15 -47.85 5.99 -8.84
CA THR A 15 -48.68 5.10 -9.66
C THR A 15 -47.93 3.79 -9.92
N SER A 16 -48.48 2.69 -9.42
CA SER A 16 -48.15 1.30 -9.79
C SER A 16 -48.66 1.05 -11.23
N THR A 17 -48.11 0.20 -12.11
CA THR A 17 -47.94 -1.27 -12.00
C THR A 17 -47.25 -1.84 -13.26
N ILE A 18 -46.62 -3.03 -13.11
CA ILE A 18 -46.41 -4.14 -14.09
C ILE A 18 -45.05 -4.25 -14.85
N PHE A 19 -44.34 -5.34 -14.47
CA PHE A 19 -43.43 -6.25 -15.21
C PHE A 19 -42.33 -5.71 -16.13
N GLY A 20 -41.08 -6.09 -15.78
CA GLY A 20 -40.15 -6.66 -16.76
C GLY A 20 -39.16 -5.71 -17.44
N MET A 21 -38.29 -5.07 -16.66
CA MET A 21 -36.91 -4.69 -17.04
C MET A 21 -36.24 -4.14 -15.78
N SER A 22 -35.29 -4.88 -15.21
CA SER A 22 -34.50 -4.42 -14.07
C SER A 22 -33.54 -3.32 -14.53
N THR A 23 -34.05 -2.08 -14.53
CA THR A 23 -33.25 -0.87 -14.72
C THR A 23 -32.34 -0.69 -13.50
N LEU A 24 -31.05 -0.57 -13.80
CA LEU A 24 -29.98 -0.32 -12.84
C LEU A 24 -30.28 0.98 -12.06
N PRO A 25 -29.95 1.08 -10.76
CA PRO A 25 -30.00 2.37 -10.08
C PRO A 25 -29.00 3.32 -10.74
N ALA A 26 -29.47 4.50 -11.13
CA ALA A 26 -28.63 5.58 -11.61
C ALA A 26 -27.62 5.95 -10.51
N PHE A 27 -26.34 5.79 -10.81
CA PHE A 27 -25.27 6.32 -9.97
C PHE A 27 -25.49 7.83 -9.80
N ALA A 28 -25.47 8.24 -8.53
CA ALA A 28 -25.56 9.63 -8.14
C ALA A 28 -24.57 10.48 -8.94
N ALA A 29 -25.06 11.59 -9.48
CA ALA A 29 -24.22 12.58 -10.12
C ALA A 29 -23.07 12.96 -9.17
N GLU A 30 -21.83 12.77 -9.63
CA GLU A 30 -20.66 13.35 -9.00
C GLU A 30 -20.88 14.85 -8.87
N GLY A 31 -21.11 15.31 -7.64
CA GLY A 31 -21.04 16.71 -7.31
C GLY A 31 -19.65 17.18 -7.70
N LYS A 32 -19.57 17.98 -8.78
CA LYS A 32 -18.38 18.71 -9.18
C LYS A 32 -17.98 19.61 -8.00
N SER A 33 -17.14 19.07 -7.11
CA SER A 33 -16.48 19.87 -6.10
C SER A 33 -15.72 20.94 -6.85
N ALA A 34 -16.10 22.19 -6.60
CA ALA A 34 -15.37 23.35 -7.06
C ALA A 34 -13.93 23.19 -6.55
N SER A 35 -13.04 22.79 -7.46
CA SER A 35 -11.60 22.88 -7.26
C SER A 35 -11.30 24.38 -7.17
N ASN A 36 -11.37 24.92 -5.95
CA ASN A 36 -10.64 26.13 -5.64
C ASN A 36 -9.18 25.83 -5.96
N GLY A 37 -8.60 26.62 -6.85
CA GLY A 37 -7.30 26.40 -7.49
C GLY A 37 -6.07 26.48 -6.58
N ASN A 38 -6.11 25.85 -5.40
CA ASN A 38 -4.90 25.47 -4.71
C ASN A 38 -4.35 24.22 -5.38
N SER A 39 -3.46 24.41 -6.36
CA SER A 39 -2.60 23.34 -6.84
C SER A 39 -1.71 22.91 -5.66
N VAL A 40 -2.09 21.84 -4.97
CA VAL A 40 -1.26 21.31 -3.90
C VAL A 40 -0.06 20.62 -4.53
N ASN A 41 1.15 21.03 -4.12
CA ASN A 41 2.39 20.42 -4.58
C ASN A 41 2.53 19.00 -4.00
N ILE A 42 2.20 17.98 -4.79
CA ILE A 42 2.19 16.56 -4.43
C ILE A 42 3.10 15.77 -5.39
N SER A 43 3.77 14.74 -4.87
CA SER A 43 4.75 13.96 -5.65
C SER A 43 4.17 13.26 -6.87
N ASP A 44 2.91 12.82 -6.79
CA ASP A 44 2.18 12.28 -7.93
C ASP A 44 1.21 13.33 -8.48
N VAL A 45 1.61 13.96 -9.58
CA VAL A 45 0.81 14.99 -10.27
C VAL A 45 -0.51 14.44 -10.84
N ASN A 46 -0.62 13.12 -11.00
CA ASN A 46 -1.81 12.45 -11.52
C ASN A 46 -2.65 11.77 -10.41
N ALA A 47 -2.33 11.98 -9.13
CA ALA A 47 -3.08 11.43 -7.99
C ALA A 47 -4.60 11.70 -8.12
N THR A 48 -5.48 10.91 -7.49
CA THR A 48 -6.91 11.17 -7.64
C THR A 48 -7.35 12.48 -6.94
N ALA A 49 -8.58 12.92 -7.19
CA ALA A 49 -9.13 14.10 -6.54
C ALA A 49 -9.21 13.91 -5.01
N GLU A 50 -9.55 12.70 -4.56
CA GLU A 50 -9.64 12.31 -3.15
C GLU A 50 -8.27 12.36 -2.47
N THR A 51 -7.23 11.81 -3.11
CA THR A 51 -5.86 11.87 -2.58
C THR A 51 -5.35 13.30 -2.46
N ARG A 52 -5.61 14.14 -3.48
CA ARG A 52 -5.27 15.56 -3.44
C ARG A 52 -6.01 16.29 -2.32
N ALA A 53 -7.30 16.04 -2.15
CA ALA A 53 -8.12 16.65 -1.10
C ALA A 53 -7.68 16.20 0.30
N LEU A 54 -7.32 14.92 0.48
CA LEU A 54 -6.75 14.41 1.72
C LEU A 54 -5.44 15.13 2.04
N PHE A 55 -4.52 15.21 1.09
CA PHE A 55 -3.24 15.87 1.30
C PHE A 55 -3.39 17.36 1.60
N ASP A 56 -4.30 18.07 0.92
CA ASP A 56 -4.60 19.47 1.22
C ASP A 56 -5.08 19.66 2.66
N LYS A 57 -6.02 18.81 3.11
CA LYS A 57 -6.55 18.84 4.49
C LYS A 57 -5.48 18.56 5.52
N LEU A 58 -4.61 17.57 5.27
CA LEU A 58 -3.50 17.24 6.17
C LEU A 58 -2.47 18.37 6.23
N LYS A 59 -2.13 18.97 5.08
CA LYS A 59 -1.16 20.06 4.99
C LYS A 59 -1.65 21.34 5.65
N ASN A 60 -2.93 21.65 5.52
CA ASN A 60 -3.53 22.88 6.02
C ASN A 60 -4.23 22.69 7.38
N SER A 61 -3.91 21.61 8.11
CA SER A 61 -4.44 21.36 9.44
C SER A 61 -4.07 22.48 10.41
N GLY A 62 -5.06 23.02 11.11
CA GLY A 62 -4.85 24.09 12.09
C GLY A 62 -4.13 23.64 13.36
N LYS A 63 -3.71 24.60 14.19
CA LYS A 63 -3.17 24.30 15.52
C LYS A 63 -4.20 23.50 16.33
N GLY A 64 -3.78 22.35 16.87
CA GLY A 64 -4.64 21.46 17.66
C GLY A 64 -5.34 20.34 16.86
N ASP A 65 -5.22 20.33 15.53
CA ASP A 65 -5.70 19.22 14.69
C ASP A 65 -4.69 18.05 14.71
N LEU A 66 -4.69 17.32 15.84
CA LEU A 66 -3.90 16.11 16.05
C LEU A 66 -4.74 14.88 15.71
N ARG A 67 -4.24 14.07 14.77
CA ARG A 67 -4.87 12.81 14.37
C ARG A 67 -4.12 11.65 15.00
N PHE A 68 -4.71 11.06 16.05
CA PHE A 68 -4.16 9.85 16.68
C PHE A 68 -4.22 8.67 15.70
N GLY A 69 -3.14 7.89 15.65
CA GLY A 69 -3.01 6.73 14.79
C GLY A 69 -2.54 5.50 15.57
N GLN A 70 -3.00 4.33 15.14
CA GLN A 70 -2.63 3.04 15.73
C GLN A 70 -2.31 2.03 14.61
N GLN A 71 -1.21 1.31 14.79
CA GLN A 71 -0.80 0.22 13.91
C GLN A 71 -1.57 -1.05 14.30
N HIS A 72 -2.00 -1.83 13.30
CA HIS A 72 -2.85 -3.02 13.48
C HIS A 72 -4.12 -2.75 14.29
N THR A 73 -4.82 -1.66 13.98
CA THR A 73 -5.97 -1.18 14.76
C THR A 73 -7.09 -2.22 14.92
N THR A 74 -7.33 -3.04 13.90
CA THR A 74 -8.51 -3.94 13.85
C THR A 74 -8.18 -5.41 13.63
N ASP A 75 -6.91 -5.76 13.50
CA ASP A 75 -6.44 -7.12 13.25
C ASP A 75 -5.49 -7.64 14.34
N GLU A 76 -4.97 -6.77 15.21
CA GLU A 76 -4.32 -7.14 16.45
C GLU A 76 -4.95 -6.43 17.65
N ASN A 77 -4.95 -7.13 18.79
CA ASN A 77 -5.52 -6.66 20.03
C ASN A 77 -4.90 -7.41 21.20
N ILE A 78 -4.68 -6.70 22.31
CA ILE A 78 -4.25 -7.29 23.58
C ILE A 78 -5.47 -7.89 24.29
N SER A 79 -6.60 -7.16 24.30
CA SER A 79 -7.81 -7.65 24.94
C SER A 79 -8.49 -8.70 24.06
N SER A 80 -8.56 -9.95 24.50
CA SER A 80 -9.16 -11.04 23.71
C SER A 80 -10.64 -10.84 23.39
N SER A 81 -11.33 -9.94 24.09
CA SER A 81 -12.72 -9.59 23.84
C SER A 81 -12.88 -8.39 22.91
N ALA A 82 -11.80 -7.73 22.48
CA ALA A 82 -11.85 -6.54 21.64
C ALA A 82 -12.16 -6.87 20.19
N SER A 83 -13.46 -6.99 19.90
CA SER A 83 -13.98 -7.31 18.58
C SER A 83 -13.77 -6.19 17.56
N GLN A 84 -13.70 -4.94 18.01
CA GLN A 84 -13.51 -3.75 17.18
C GLN A 84 -12.09 -3.15 17.30
N GLY A 85 -11.20 -3.79 18.04
CA GLY A 85 -9.85 -3.31 18.33
C GLY A 85 -9.77 -2.52 19.65
N ASP A 86 -8.61 -2.61 20.32
CA ASP A 86 -8.44 -2.12 21.69
C ASP A 86 -8.79 -0.62 21.86
N VAL A 87 -8.42 0.22 20.88
CA VAL A 87 -8.69 1.67 20.94
C VAL A 87 -10.19 1.94 20.95
N TYR A 88 -10.96 1.22 20.12
CA TYR A 88 -12.40 1.40 20.05
C TYR A 88 -13.06 0.96 21.36
N GLU A 89 -12.70 -0.21 21.88
CA GLU A 89 -13.30 -0.71 23.12
C GLU A 89 -12.98 0.18 24.33
N MET A 90 -11.78 0.78 24.36
CA MET A 90 -11.37 1.65 25.46
C MET A 90 -11.96 3.06 25.39
N THR A 91 -12.29 3.56 24.20
CA THR A 91 -12.64 4.98 24.00
C THR A 91 -14.01 5.21 23.37
N GLY A 92 -14.66 4.15 22.87
CA GLY A 92 -15.85 4.21 22.03
C GLY A 92 -15.61 4.79 20.63
N LYS A 93 -14.36 4.99 20.22
CA LYS A 93 -13.99 5.60 18.92
C LYS A 93 -12.80 4.91 18.29
N TYR A 94 -12.81 4.84 16.97
CA TYR A 94 -11.65 4.42 16.20
C TYR A 94 -10.56 5.51 16.21
N PRO A 95 -9.26 5.14 16.06
CA PRO A 95 -8.22 6.13 15.78
C PRO A 95 -8.51 6.84 14.45
N ALA A 96 -7.96 8.04 14.26
CA ALA A 96 -8.14 8.76 13.00
C ALA A 96 -7.27 8.18 11.87
N VAL A 97 -6.16 7.51 12.22
CA VAL A 97 -5.21 6.92 11.27
C VAL A 97 -5.03 5.44 11.57
N PHE A 98 -5.22 4.58 10.55
CA PHE A 98 -5.02 3.14 10.65
C PHE A 98 -3.75 2.77 9.89
N GLY A 99 -2.86 2.02 10.54
CA GLY A 99 -1.58 1.61 9.97
C GLY A 99 -1.46 0.11 9.76
N TRP A 100 -0.87 -0.29 8.64
CA TRP A 100 -0.44 -1.67 8.35
C TRP A 100 0.96 -1.69 7.74
N ASP A 101 1.65 -2.83 7.83
CA ASP A 101 2.87 -3.06 7.07
C ASP A 101 2.59 -3.84 5.78
N ALA A 102 2.65 -3.17 4.63
CA ALA A 102 2.45 -3.82 3.35
C ALA A 102 3.57 -4.82 3.01
N GLY A 103 4.80 -4.57 3.49
CA GLY A 103 5.94 -5.44 3.24
C GLY A 103 5.77 -6.82 3.88
N LEU A 104 5.34 -6.85 5.13
CA LEU A 104 5.10 -8.09 5.88
C LEU A 104 3.74 -8.72 5.56
N ALA A 105 2.68 -7.92 5.41
CA ALA A 105 1.36 -8.41 5.07
C ALA A 105 1.36 -9.15 3.72
N LEU A 106 1.95 -8.59 2.67
CA LEU A 106 2.00 -9.25 1.35
C LEU A 106 2.75 -10.59 1.38
N ARG A 107 3.69 -10.77 2.31
CA ARG A 107 4.46 -12.01 2.51
C ARG A 107 3.76 -13.01 3.43
N GLY A 108 2.63 -12.63 4.02
CA GLY A 108 1.91 -13.41 5.03
C GLY A 108 2.70 -13.59 6.32
N ALA A 109 3.64 -12.67 6.58
CA ALA A 109 4.45 -12.64 7.80
C ALA A 109 3.80 -11.78 8.91
N GLU A 110 2.72 -11.08 8.59
CA GLU A 110 1.97 -10.22 9.48
C GLU A 110 0.54 -10.09 8.97
N LYS A 111 -0.42 -9.89 9.88
CA LYS A 111 -1.83 -9.72 9.51
C LYS A 111 -2.03 -8.46 8.64
N PRO A 112 -3.10 -8.40 7.83
CA PRO A 112 -4.08 -9.46 7.58
C PRO A 112 -3.55 -10.55 6.64
N GLY A 113 -2.31 -10.45 6.17
CA GLY A 113 -1.69 -11.51 5.38
C GLY A 113 -1.47 -12.79 6.18
N SER A 114 -1.53 -13.93 5.51
CA SER A 114 -1.22 -15.23 6.10
C SER A 114 -0.78 -16.23 5.03
N GLY A 115 0.28 -16.97 5.35
CA GLY A 115 0.82 -17.99 4.43
C GLY A 115 1.49 -17.40 3.18
N ALA A 116 1.74 -18.27 2.20
CA ALA A 116 2.62 -17.94 1.08
C ALA A 116 1.94 -17.24 -0.13
N ASP A 117 0.60 -17.22 -0.19
CA ASP A 117 -0.14 -16.66 -1.33
C ASP A 117 -0.22 -15.14 -1.24
N LYS A 118 0.64 -14.47 -2.00
CA LYS A 118 0.72 -13.01 -2.06
C LYS A 118 -0.54 -12.35 -2.60
N ASN A 119 -1.28 -12.99 -3.51
CA ASN A 119 -2.49 -12.41 -4.08
C ASN A 119 -3.64 -12.47 -3.06
N ALA A 120 -3.76 -13.59 -2.34
CA ALA A 120 -4.69 -13.69 -1.23
C ALA A 120 -4.36 -12.65 -0.14
N ASN A 121 -3.08 -12.49 0.21
CA ASN A 121 -2.62 -11.50 1.17
C ASN A 121 -2.91 -10.06 0.72
N ALA A 122 -2.65 -9.74 -0.55
CA ALA A 122 -2.95 -8.42 -1.12
C ALA A 122 -4.46 -8.13 -1.06
N LYS A 123 -5.30 -9.13 -1.34
CA LYS A 123 -6.75 -9.00 -1.23
C LYS A 123 -7.20 -8.75 0.20
N ALA A 124 -6.65 -9.48 1.17
CA ALA A 124 -6.96 -9.28 2.59
C ALA A 124 -6.54 -7.88 3.08
N LEU A 125 -5.34 -7.43 2.69
CA LEU A 125 -4.90 -6.06 3.01
C LEU A 125 -5.79 -5.01 2.36
N ALA A 126 -6.17 -5.17 1.09
CA ALA A 126 -7.08 -4.26 0.41
C ALA A 126 -8.47 -4.20 1.07
N GLN A 127 -8.97 -5.33 1.57
CA GLN A 127 -10.21 -5.39 2.34
C GLN A 127 -10.10 -4.56 3.63
N ASN A 128 -9.05 -4.74 4.43
CA ASN A 128 -8.83 -3.94 5.64
C ASN A 128 -8.73 -2.43 5.34
N ILE A 129 -8.06 -2.05 4.25
CA ILE A 129 -7.97 -0.65 3.79
C ILE A 129 -9.36 -0.10 3.45
N THR A 130 -10.18 -0.87 2.74
CA THR A 130 -11.54 -0.48 2.37
C THR A 130 -12.43 -0.34 3.61
N ASP A 131 -12.31 -1.26 4.56
CA ASP A 131 -13.07 -1.22 5.81
C ASP A 131 -12.65 -0.02 6.67
N ALA A 132 -11.38 0.36 6.67
CA ALA A 132 -10.89 1.55 7.35
C ALA A 132 -11.43 2.84 6.72
N ASP A 133 -11.40 2.95 5.39
CA ASP A 133 -11.99 4.06 4.65
C ASP A 133 -13.49 4.20 4.93
N SER A 134 -14.22 3.07 4.99
CA SER A 134 -15.65 3.07 5.37
C SER A 134 -15.93 3.63 6.78
N LYS A 135 -14.91 3.60 7.65
CA LYS A 135 -14.96 4.17 9.01
C LYS A 135 -14.47 5.62 9.05
N GLY A 136 -14.09 6.19 7.91
CA GLY A 136 -13.53 7.54 7.78
C GLY A 136 -12.08 7.65 8.23
N ALA A 137 -11.36 6.52 8.32
CA ALA A 137 -9.96 6.52 8.72
C ALA A 137 -9.03 6.94 7.58
N ILE A 138 -7.93 7.58 7.94
CA ILE A 138 -6.80 7.77 7.04
C ILE A 138 -5.93 6.52 7.08
N VAL A 139 -5.61 5.96 5.93
CA VAL A 139 -4.76 4.78 5.84
C VAL A 139 -3.30 5.17 5.64
N THR A 140 -2.39 4.54 6.40
CA THR A 140 -0.95 4.63 6.18
C THR A 140 -0.35 3.22 6.07
N LEU A 141 0.62 3.05 5.17
CA LEU A 141 1.30 1.78 4.94
C LEU A 141 2.79 1.94 5.17
N SER A 142 3.36 1.11 6.04
CA SER A 142 4.80 0.92 6.17
C SER A 142 5.27 -0.28 5.34
N ALA A 143 6.58 -0.48 5.26
CA ALA A 143 7.15 -1.67 4.65
C ALA A 143 8.44 -2.08 5.36
N HIS A 144 8.37 -3.15 6.14
CA HIS A 144 9.57 -3.83 6.65
C HIS A 144 10.14 -4.74 5.56
N TRP A 145 11.17 -4.26 4.88
CA TRP A 145 11.83 -5.02 3.82
C TRP A 145 12.75 -6.10 4.41
N TYR A 146 12.83 -7.26 3.76
CA TYR A 146 13.83 -8.28 4.08
C TYR A 146 15.16 -8.04 3.37
N THR A 147 16.24 -8.28 4.09
CA THR A 147 17.61 -8.26 3.56
C THR A 147 17.88 -9.48 2.67
N GLN A 148 18.54 -9.29 1.51
CA GLN A 148 18.97 -10.36 0.60
C GLN A 148 20.26 -11.07 1.06
N ALA A 149 20.29 -11.58 2.30
CA ALA A 149 21.19 -12.63 2.78
C ALA A 149 20.65 -13.10 4.13
N PRO A 150 20.78 -14.40 4.47
CA PRO A 150 19.64 -15.22 4.93
C PRO A 150 18.50 -14.39 5.53
N ALA A 151 17.39 -14.26 4.78
CA ALA A 151 16.24 -13.39 5.01
C ALA A 151 16.08 -12.87 6.45
N ARG A 152 16.75 -11.75 6.77
CA ARG A 152 16.54 -11.02 8.03
C ARG A 152 15.71 -9.77 7.77
N ILE A 153 14.83 -9.44 8.71
CA ILE A 153 14.09 -8.17 8.74
C ILE A 153 15.09 -7.00 8.71
N SER A 154 14.70 -5.87 8.11
CA SER A 154 15.49 -4.63 7.91
C SER A 154 16.25 -4.08 9.13
N THR A 155 16.06 -4.64 10.32
CA THR A 155 16.78 -4.29 11.56
C THR A 155 18.24 -4.75 11.58
N THR A 156 18.69 -5.53 10.59
CA THR A 156 20.07 -6.03 10.54
C THR A 156 20.92 -5.16 9.61
N PRO A 157 22.06 -4.61 10.06
CA PRO A 157 22.93 -3.78 9.24
C PRO A 157 23.72 -4.66 8.25
N LEU A 158 23.07 -5.06 7.15
CA LEU A 158 23.74 -5.59 5.96
C LEU A 158 23.75 -4.51 4.87
N PRO A 159 24.76 -4.50 3.98
CA PRO A 159 24.82 -3.56 2.87
C PRO A 159 23.77 -3.96 1.82
N LEU A 160 22.51 -3.57 2.05
CA LEU A 160 21.40 -3.87 1.15
C LEU A 160 21.28 -2.94 -0.03
N LEU A 161 21.70 -1.70 0.18
CA LEU A 161 21.45 -0.61 -0.75
C LEU A 161 21.99 -0.88 -2.15
N PRO A 162 23.19 -1.46 -2.37
CA PRO A 162 23.74 -1.60 -3.72
C PRO A 162 22.85 -2.45 -4.64
N ASN A 163 22.45 -3.66 -4.21
CA ASN A 163 21.84 -4.67 -5.08
C ASN A 163 20.36 -4.44 -5.40
N CYS A 164 19.73 -3.42 -4.80
CA CYS A 164 18.35 -3.05 -5.08
C CYS A 164 18.26 -1.84 -6.03
N PHE A 165 19.40 -1.23 -6.42
CA PHE A 165 19.40 -0.18 -7.44
C PHE A 165 19.44 -0.78 -8.86
N PRO A 166 18.73 -0.17 -9.83
CA PRO A 166 18.68 -0.65 -11.21
C PRO A 166 20.06 -0.87 -11.86
N ALA A 167 21.08 -0.10 -11.47
CA ALA A 167 22.43 -0.17 -12.04
C ALA A 167 23.28 -1.34 -11.51
N ALA A 168 22.94 -1.92 -10.36
CA ALA A 168 23.76 -2.94 -9.71
C ALA A 168 23.67 -4.34 -10.33
N ASN A 169 22.71 -4.57 -11.23
CA ASN A 169 22.54 -5.83 -11.95
C ASN A 169 23.03 -5.75 -13.41
N THR A 170 23.84 -4.75 -13.77
CA THR A 170 24.50 -4.73 -15.08
C THR A 170 25.62 -5.78 -15.09
N PRO A 171 25.60 -6.77 -16.01
CA PRO A 171 26.69 -7.72 -16.10
C PRO A 171 27.98 -6.97 -16.48
N THR A 172 28.97 -7.00 -15.61
CA THR A 172 30.32 -6.54 -15.91
C THR A 172 30.79 -7.28 -17.17
N PRO A 173 31.32 -6.59 -18.19
CA PRO A 173 31.86 -7.28 -19.36
C PRO A 173 32.95 -8.24 -18.88
N SER A 174 32.80 -9.53 -19.21
CA SER A 174 33.80 -10.54 -18.91
C SER A 174 35.11 -10.15 -19.59
N THR A 175 36.08 -9.62 -18.84
CA THR A 175 37.46 -9.59 -19.28
C THR A 175 37.95 -11.02 -19.27
N ARG A 176 37.80 -11.70 -20.41
CA ARG A 176 38.40 -13.01 -20.67
C ARG A 176 39.92 -12.83 -20.60
N SER A 177 40.50 -13.12 -19.44
CA SER A 177 41.95 -13.25 -19.27
C SER A 177 42.44 -14.36 -20.19
N SER A 178 43.03 -13.99 -21.33
CA SER A 178 43.78 -14.89 -22.18
C SER A 178 45.12 -15.20 -21.50
N THR A 179 45.13 -16.15 -20.57
CA THR A 179 46.36 -16.82 -20.15
C THR A 179 46.75 -17.83 -21.25
N PRO A 180 47.97 -17.76 -21.81
CA PRO A 180 48.42 -18.76 -22.78
C PRO A 180 48.56 -20.11 -22.08
N SER A 181 48.10 -21.19 -22.73
CA SER A 181 48.34 -22.55 -22.25
C SER A 181 49.85 -22.84 -22.19
N PRO A 182 50.35 -23.51 -21.14
CA PRO A 182 51.75 -23.91 -21.09
C PRO A 182 52.06 -24.96 -22.17
N PRO A 183 53.28 -24.95 -22.75
CA PRO A 183 53.67 -25.89 -23.78
C PRO A 183 53.71 -27.34 -23.24
N PRO A 184 53.45 -28.35 -24.10
CA PRO A 184 53.43 -29.74 -23.68
C PRO A 184 54.82 -30.20 -23.23
N ARG A 185 54.89 -30.84 -22.04
CA ARG A 185 56.10 -31.51 -21.56
C ARG A 185 56.43 -32.71 -22.45
N SER A 186 57.63 -32.72 -23.03
CA SER A 186 58.22 -33.89 -23.67
C SER A 186 58.45 -35.00 -22.65
N ARG A 187 57.88 -36.19 -22.89
CA ARG A 187 58.20 -37.42 -22.15
C ARG A 187 59.60 -37.91 -22.55
N PRO A 188 60.51 -38.24 -21.61
CA PRO A 188 61.72 -38.97 -21.95
C PRO A 188 61.41 -40.45 -22.27
N ASN A 189 62.08 -40.95 -23.31
CA ASN A 189 61.99 -42.31 -23.84
C ASN A 189 62.34 -43.38 -22.79
N ALA A 190 61.61 -44.49 -22.85
CA ALA A 190 61.93 -45.72 -22.14
C ALA A 190 63.29 -46.27 -22.61
N ALA A 191 64.21 -46.47 -21.67
CA ALA A 191 65.42 -47.26 -21.90
C ALA A 191 65.15 -48.69 -21.43
N THR A 192 65.19 -49.61 -22.39
CA THR A 192 65.24 -51.06 -22.24
C THR A 192 66.54 -51.46 -21.55
N ALA A 193 66.49 -52.38 -20.58
CA ALA A 193 67.65 -53.12 -20.12
C ALA A 193 67.24 -54.58 -19.87
N HIS A 194 68.12 -55.47 -20.34
CA HIS A 194 68.04 -56.93 -20.40
C HIS A 194 68.00 -57.62 -19.04
#